data_AF-A0A9Q0SE97-F1
#
_entry.id   AF-A0A9Q0SE97-F1
#
_cell.length_a   1.000
_cell.length_b   1.000
_cell.length_c   1.000
_cell.angle_alpha   90.00
_cell.angle_beta   90.00
_cell.angle_gamma   90.00
#
_symmetry.space_group_name_H-M   'P 1'
#
loop_
_entity.id
_entity.type
_entity.pdbx_description
1 polymer ?
#
loop_
_entity_poly.entity_id
_entity_poly.type
_entity_poly.pdbx_seq_one_letter_code
_entity_poly.pdbx_strand_id
1 'polypeptide(L)'
;MQRLFVSNNRVFLQGVRAILLDKDKNPKWEPSKLELVTDEMVDKYFSRVDEDEMEPLQLPARSNLVDTMRPKTLKLEKLLGAMGDHL
;
A
#
# COMPACT_ATOMS: atom_id res chain seq x y z
N MET A 1 -1.19 5.33 -17.17
CA MET A 1 -1.60 6.75 -17.11
C MET A 1 -1.96 7.26 -15.70
N GLN A 2 -1.31 6.80 -14.61
CA GLN A 2 -1.59 7.32 -13.25
C GLN A 2 -1.28 8.82 -13.08
N ARG A 3 -0.35 9.34 -13.89
CA ARG A 3 0.04 10.75 -13.91
C ARG A 3 -1.12 11.68 -14.26
N LEU A 4 -2.01 11.28 -15.17
CA LEU A 4 -3.08 12.15 -15.67
C LEU A 4 -4.26 12.29 -14.69
N PHE A 5 -4.59 11.21 -13.97
CA PHE A 5 -5.64 11.21 -12.94
C PHE A 5 -5.26 12.11 -11.75
N VAL A 6 -3.98 12.09 -11.36
CA VAL A 6 -3.43 13.01 -10.37
C VAL A 6 -3.39 14.45 -10.91
N SER A 7 -3.03 14.64 -12.19
CA SER A 7 -2.93 15.97 -12.82
C SER A 7 -4.25 16.72 -12.96
N ASN A 8 -5.40 16.05 -13.05
CA ASN A 8 -6.71 16.71 -13.21
C ASN A 8 -7.61 16.62 -11.96
N ASN A 9 -7.11 16.11 -10.83
CA ASN A 9 -7.85 16.09 -9.58
C ASN A 9 -7.70 17.43 -8.83
N ARG A 10 -8.73 18.28 -8.89
CA ARG A 10 -8.76 19.60 -8.25
C ARG A 10 -8.50 19.54 -6.75
N VAL A 11 -9.04 18.54 -6.06
CA VAL A 11 -8.84 18.36 -4.61
C VAL A 11 -7.37 18.06 -4.35
N PHE A 12 -6.77 17.12 -5.07
CA PHE A 12 -5.34 16.82 -4.94
C PHE A 12 -4.45 18.05 -5.19
N LEU A 13 -4.70 18.79 -6.28
CA LEU A 13 -3.93 19.99 -6.63
C LEU A 13 -4.01 21.08 -5.55
N GLN A 14 -5.16 21.25 -4.90
CA GLN A 14 -5.32 22.22 -3.82
C GLN A 14 -4.47 21.86 -2.59
N GLY A 15 -4.34 20.57 -2.30
CA GLY A 15 -3.45 20.07 -1.24
C GLY A 15 -1.98 20.38 -1.56
N VAL A 16 -1.56 20.07 -2.78
CA VAL A 16 -0.20 20.37 -3.26
C VAL A 16 0.09 21.87 -3.22
N ARG A 17 -0.85 22.70 -3.70
CA ARG A 17 -0.74 24.17 -3.71
C ARG A 17 -0.54 24.73 -2.30
N ALA A 18 -1.34 24.29 -1.33
CA ALA A 18 -1.27 24.78 0.05
C ALA A 18 0.07 24.43 0.75
N ILE A 19 0.66 23.29 0.40
CA ILE A 19 1.93 22.82 0.99
C ILE A 19 3.14 23.43 0.28
N LEU A 20 3.19 23.35 -1.05
CA LEU A 20 4.39 23.67 -1.83
C LEU A 20 4.43 25.11 -2.33
N LEU A 21 3.28 25.69 -2.67
CA LEU A 21 3.19 27.00 -3.33
C LEU A 21 2.85 28.11 -2.32
N ASP A 22 1.67 28.02 -1.71
CA ASP A 22 1.18 29.05 -0.78
C ASP A 22 1.90 28.95 0.58
N LYS A 23 2.38 27.75 0.95
CA LYS A 23 3.00 27.42 2.24
C LYS A 23 2.15 27.80 3.45
N ASP A 24 0.85 27.96 3.25
CA ASP A 24 -0.11 28.34 4.29
C ASP A 24 -0.67 27.12 5.04
N LYS A 25 -0.47 25.91 4.51
CA LYS A 25 -1.08 24.66 5.00
C LYS A 25 -2.60 24.77 5.11
N ASN A 26 -3.24 25.65 4.33
CA ASN A 26 -4.67 25.90 4.33
C ASN A 26 -5.30 25.61 2.95
N PRO A 27 -5.36 24.33 2.55
CA PRO A 27 -5.98 23.93 1.30
C PRO A 27 -7.47 24.26 1.29
N LYS A 28 -7.91 24.94 0.24
CA LYS A 28 -9.33 25.23 -0.01
C LYS A 28 -9.96 24.02 -0.71
N TRP A 29 -10.40 23.05 0.09
CA TRP A 29 -11.05 21.84 -0.38
C TRP A 29 -12.45 22.11 -0.94
N GLU A 30 -12.84 21.33 -1.94
CA GLU A 30 -14.19 21.32 -2.49
C GLU A 30 -14.62 19.86 -2.71
N PRO A 31 -15.69 19.39 -2.05
CA PRO A 31 -16.48 20.09 -1.04
C PRO A 31 -15.67 20.43 0.23
N SER A 32 -16.03 21.52 0.90
CA SER A 32 -15.30 22.05 2.06
C SER A 32 -15.58 21.31 3.37
N LYS A 33 -16.60 20.45 3.39
CA LYS A 33 -17.02 19.65 4.55
C LYS A 33 -17.21 18.20 4.15
N LEU A 34 -16.95 17.30 5.09
CA LEU A 34 -17.10 15.86 4.87
C LEU A 34 -18.55 15.45 4.62
N GLU A 35 -19.51 16.08 5.30
CA GLU A 35 -20.96 15.83 5.14
C GLU A 35 -21.48 16.09 3.72
N LEU A 36 -20.73 16.85 2.92
CA LEU A 36 -21.08 17.19 1.54
C LEU A 36 -20.45 16.23 0.52
N VAL A 37 -19.63 15.27 0.98
CA VAL A 37 -19.09 14.22 0.11
C VAL A 37 -20.17 13.16 -0.08
N THR A 38 -20.59 12.94 -1.32
CA THR A 38 -21.60 11.92 -1.65
C THR A 38 -20.95 10.57 -1.89
N ASP A 39 -21.72 9.49 -1.72
CA ASP A 39 -21.26 8.13 -2.02
C ASP A 39 -20.80 8.00 -3.47
N GLU A 40 -21.51 8.63 -4.42
CA GLU A 40 -21.13 8.66 -5.84
C GLU A 40 -19.73 9.24 -6.07
N MET A 41 -19.36 10.29 -5.32
CA MET A 41 -18.02 10.88 -5.41
C MET A 41 -16.95 9.88 -4.95
N VAL A 42 -17.25 9.07 -3.94
CA VAL A 42 -16.35 8.04 -3.42
C VAL A 42 -16.26 6.88 -4.41
N ASP A 43 -17.40 6.40 -4.91
CA ASP A 43 -17.49 5.28 -5.85
C ASP A 43 -16.68 5.53 -7.12
N LYS A 44 -16.59 6.78 -7.59
CA LYS A 44 -15.76 7.16 -8.73
C LYS A 44 -14.26 6.87 -8.53
N TYR A 45 -13.76 6.86 -7.30
CA TYR A 45 -12.37 6.48 -7.02
C TYR A 45 -12.16 4.96 -7.02
N PHE A 46 -13.22 4.19 -6.80
CA PHE A 46 -13.20 2.72 -6.79
C PHE A 46 -13.72 2.10 -8.09
N SER A 47 -14.25 2.90 -9.02
CA SER A 47 -14.64 2.44 -10.34
C SER A 47 -13.45 1.80 -11.05
N ARG A 48 -13.70 0.69 -11.76
CA ARG A 48 -12.68 0.02 -12.58
C ARG A 48 -12.07 1.04 -13.55
N VAL A 49 -10.75 1.10 -13.54
CA VAL A 49 -10.00 1.81 -14.58
C VAL A 49 -9.78 0.81 -15.71
N ASP A 50 -9.91 1.26 -16.96
CA ASP A 50 -9.68 0.42 -18.12
C ASP A 50 -8.27 -0.21 -18.06
N GLU A 51 -8.20 -1.54 -18.15
CA GLU A 51 -6.97 -2.33 -17.97
C GLU A 51 -5.88 -1.92 -18.96
N ASP A 52 -6.26 -1.46 -20.16
CA ASP A 52 -5.34 -1.03 -21.21
C ASP A 52 -4.57 0.27 -20.84
N GLU A 53 -5.03 1.03 -19.84
CA GLU A 53 -4.43 2.31 -19.43
C GLU A 53 -3.60 2.24 -18.14
N MET A 54 -3.64 1.11 -17.42
CA MET A 54 -2.96 0.92 -16.14
C MET A 54 -1.90 -0.18 -16.18
N GLU A 55 -0.63 0.23 -16.13
CA GLU A 55 0.45 -0.66 -15.72
C GLU A 55 0.25 -1.07 -14.25
N PRO A 56 0.22 -2.39 -13.93
CA PRO A 56 0.15 -2.86 -12.56
C PRO A 56 1.28 -2.27 -11.72
N LEU A 57 0.95 -1.80 -10.52
CA LEU A 57 1.95 -1.35 -9.56
C LEU A 57 2.84 -2.54 -9.17
N GLN A 58 4.07 -2.57 -9.70
CA GLN A 58 5.09 -3.55 -9.34
C GLN A 58 5.59 -3.22 -7.93
N LEU A 59 4.86 -3.72 -6.93
CA LEU A 59 5.25 -3.58 -5.54
C LEU A 59 6.43 -4.54 -5.26
N PRO A 60 7.48 -4.09 -4.57
CA PRO A 60 8.52 -5.00 -4.13
C PRO A 60 7.91 -6.10 -3.26
N ALA A 61 8.43 -7.32 -3.40
CA ALA A 61 8.02 -8.42 -2.56
C ALA A 61 8.19 -8.02 -1.08
N ARG A 62 7.14 -8.19 -0.28
CA ARG A 62 7.21 -7.94 1.18
C ARG A 62 8.16 -8.98 1.79
N SER A 63 9.42 -8.61 1.99
CA SER A 63 10.50 -9.53 2.37
C SER A 63 10.44 -10.06 3.82
N ASN A 64 9.46 -9.66 4.63
CA ASN A 64 9.52 -9.86 6.09
C ASN A 64 8.36 -10.69 6.70
N LEU A 65 7.63 -11.51 5.93
CA LEU A 65 6.53 -12.32 6.48
C LEU A 65 6.83 -13.82 6.69
N VAL A 66 8.06 -14.29 6.43
CA VAL A 66 8.35 -15.75 6.43
C VAL A 66 9.16 -16.25 7.62
N ASP A 67 9.67 -15.38 8.51
CA ASP A 67 10.54 -15.84 9.61
C ASP A 67 9.79 -16.29 10.88
N THR A 68 8.46 -16.11 10.94
CA THR A 68 7.66 -16.48 12.13
C THR A 68 7.05 -17.88 12.06
N MET A 69 7.06 -18.55 10.90
CA MET A 69 6.46 -19.89 10.73
C MET A 69 7.47 -20.98 10.37
N ARG A 70 8.72 -20.91 10.87
CA ARG A 70 9.55 -22.12 10.94
C ARG A 70 9.20 -22.91 12.22
N PRO A 71 8.53 -24.08 12.12
CA PRO A 71 8.45 -24.97 13.27
C PRO A 71 9.88 -25.31 13.70
N LYS A 72 10.20 -25.13 14.99
CA LYS A 72 11.45 -25.60 15.60
C LYS A 72 11.44 -27.12 15.57
N THR A 73 11.75 -27.72 14.44
CA THR A 73 12.11 -29.14 14.40
C THR A 73 13.48 -29.25 15.05
N LEU A 74 13.46 -29.72 16.31
CA LEU A 74 14.65 -30.17 17.01
C LEU A 74 15.35 -31.19 16.10
N LYS A 75 16.58 -30.88 15.67
CA LYS A 75 17.38 -31.72 14.78
C LYS A 75 17.47 -33.16 15.31
N LEU A 76 16.67 -34.06 14.71
CA LEU A 76 16.69 -35.49 15.00
C LEU A 76 18.05 -36.12 14.69
N GLU A 77 18.90 -35.45 13.89
CA GLU A 77 20.27 -35.90 13.64
C GLU A 77 21.20 -35.83 14.87
N LYS A 78 20.87 -35.03 15.89
CA LYS A 78 21.65 -35.00 17.15
C LYS A 78 21.33 -36.14 18.11
N LEU A 79 20.13 -36.72 18.03
CA LEU A 79 19.71 -37.82 18.92
C LEU A 79 20.17 -39.20 18.41
N LEU A 80 20.31 -39.38 17.09
CA LEU A 80 20.76 -40.66 16.54
C LEU A 80 22.29 -40.87 16.69
N GLY A 81 23.07 -39.80 16.80
CA GLY A 81 24.52 -39.87 17.01
C GLY A 81 24.95 -40.23 18.43
N ALA A 82 24.06 -40.12 19.43
CA ALA A 82 24.37 -40.44 20.83
C ALA A 82 24.16 -41.91 21.21
N MET A 83 23.61 -42.73 20.29
CA MET A 83 23.35 -44.16 20.50
C MET A 83 24.38 -45.08 19.80
N GLY A 84 25.40 -44.50 19.16
CA GLY A 84 26.43 -45.25 18.42
C GLY A 84 27.68 -45.63 19.20
N ASP A 85 27.88 -45.09 20.41
CA ASP A 85 29.15 -45.22 21.16
C ASP A 85 29.04 -46.18 22.37
N HIS A 86 28.23 -47.23 22.26
CA HIS A 86 28.11 -48.24 23.33
C HIS A 86 27.98 -49.69 22.79
N LEU A 87 28.88 -50.06 21.88
CA LEU A 87 29.39 -51.42 21.72
C LEU A 87 30.92 -51.38 21.79
#